data_AF-A0A2H0WC87-F1
#
_entry.id   AF-A0A2H0WC87-F1
#
_cell.length_a   1.000
_cell.length_b   1.000
_cell.length_c   1.000
_cell.angle_alpha   90.00
_cell.angle_beta   90.00
_cell.angle_gamma   90.00
#
_symmetry.space_group_name_H-M   'P 1'
#
loop_
_entity.id
_entity.type
_entity.pdbx_description
1 polymer ?
#
loop_
_entity_poly.entity_id
_entity_poly.type
_entity_poly.pdbx_seq_one_letter_code
_entity_poly.pdbx_strand_id
1 'polypeptide(L)'
;MLFSCKISSAVLTYLERQGEDLSPLLECTELPEEFVRDPSYWMKAADMETFLLQVLRLSRDEDLILQKIGHMAPTLYSWGVLDSVLRMMPKPQEIFAQPQRFLSYFISPEPPLESLVKTKDSVAFDLPVSTELYPLVTAYLRAAFESLPVYVGQPLAQCTWNDIHFSLHWASEQATMFQEDPGHQISPELLRSVVAELEKHQKDLEQKNRDLQQHNEQLLSTQKNLENRVHGQARSETSSEATLPQEISAVFDQPVHRLEFIHESSIESLRQNLSKLTDYMVRAQQLITLIVGQDRMKPGVKEAMRRTDWERVKNQFPATVEESRQILEKTKKQNEESIHV
;
A
#
# COMPACT_ATOMS: atom_id res chain seq x y z
N MET A 1 -17.74 -6.42 -1.24
CA MET A 1 -17.03 -5.15 -1.15
C MET A 1 -15.84 -5.33 -0.23
N LEU A 2 -14.71 -4.72 -0.58
CA LEU A 2 -13.46 -4.73 0.17
C LEU A 2 -13.06 -3.28 0.47
N PHE A 3 -12.48 -3.05 1.63
CA PHE A 3 -11.85 -1.78 1.99
C PHE A 3 -10.34 -1.93 2.04
N SER A 4 -9.62 -0.89 1.65
CA SER A 4 -8.16 -0.91 1.65
C SER A 4 -7.60 -0.88 3.07
N CYS A 5 -6.56 -1.67 3.32
CA CYS A 5 -5.78 -1.64 4.55
C CYS A 5 -4.99 -0.33 4.76
N LYS A 6 -5.11 0.66 3.87
CA LYS A 6 -4.74 2.06 4.17
C LYS A 6 -5.42 2.58 5.44
N ILE A 7 -6.65 2.13 5.67
CA ILE A 7 -7.45 2.50 6.86
C ILE A 7 -6.83 1.86 8.10
N SER A 8 -6.65 0.53 8.13
CA SER A 8 -6.07 -0.20 9.25
C SER A 8 -4.62 0.24 9.52
N SER A 9 -3.82 0.41 8.47
CA SER A 9 -2.44 0.91 8.56
C SER A 9 -2.38 2.30 9.21
N ALA A 10 -3.31 3.21 8.88
CA ALA A 10 -3.39 4.52 9.52
C ALA A 10 -3.72 4.43 11.00
N VAL A 11 -4.68 3.57 11.35
CA VAL A 11 -5.09 3.35 12.73
C VAL A 11 -3.95 2.76 13.57
N LEU A 12 -3.34 1.69 13.10
CA LEU A 12 -2.23 1.04 13.78
C LEU A 12 -1.05 2.00 13.95
N THR A 13 -0.68 2.73 12.89
CA THR A 13 0.40 3.73 12.95
C THR A 13 0.10 4.82 13.98
N TYR A 14 -1.15 5.28 14.06
CA TYR A 14 -1.53 6.28 15.04
C TYR A 14 -1.43 5.77 16.47
N LEU A 15 -2.01 4.60 16.75
CA LEU A 15 -2.02 3.98 18.09
C LEU A 15 -0.61 3.60 18.55
N GLU A 16 0.21 3.05 17.65
CA GLU A 16 1.62 2.74 17.91
C GLU A 16 2.41 3.99 18.33
N ARG A 17 2.16 5.14 17.66
CA ARG A 17 2.76 6.42 18.04
C ARG A 17 2.29 6.94 19.39
N GLN A 18 1.12 6.52 19.87
CA GLN A 18 0.65 6.82 21.22
C GLN A 18 1.21 5.85 22.27
N GLY A 19 1.90 4.78 21.85
CA GLY A 19 2.41 3.74 22.74
C GLY A 19 1.33 2.78 23.25
N GLU A 20 0.21 2.67 22.53
CA GLU A 20 -0.88 1.73 22.86
C GLU A 20 -0.49 0.29 22.47
N ASP A 21 -0.99 -0.69 23.24
CA ASP A 21 -0.82 -2.11 22.92
C ASP A 21 -1.75 -2.50 21.77
N LEU A 22 -1.15 -2.95 20.66
CA LEU A 22 -1.87 -3.34 19.45
C LEU A 22 -2.28 -4.81 19.42
N SER A 23 -1.79 -5.63 20.35
CA SER A 23 -2.07 -7.07 20.39
C SER A 23 -3.57 -7.39 20.34
N PRO A 24 -4.44 -6.70 21.11
CA PRO A 24 -5.88 -6.96 21.08
C PRO A 24 -6.54 -6.64 19.72
N LEU A 25 -5.97 -5.70 18.95
CA LEU A 25 -6.45 -5.38 17.59
C LEU A 25 -5.99 -6.39 16.56
N LEU A 26 -4.76 -6.89 16.69
CA LEU A 26 -4.21 -7.87 15.75
C LEU A 26 -4.86 -9.24 15.95
N GLU A 27 -5.16 -9.61 17.20
CA GLU A 27 -5.87 -10.84 17.54
C GLU A 27 -7.35 -10.85 17.13
N CYS A 28 -7.96 -9.67 16.90
CA CYS A 28 -9.36 -9.60 16.52
C CYS A 28 -9.61 -9.89 15.03
N THR A 29 -8.55 -10.03 14.23
CA THR A 29 -8.63 -10.32 12.81
C THR A 29 -8.04 -11.70 12.53
N GLU A 30 -8.62 -12.42 11.56
CA GLU A 30 -8.02 -13.66 11.06
C GLU A 30 -6.85 -13.39 10.09
N LEU A 31 -6.59 -12.12 9.76
CA LEU A 31 -5.54 -11.74 8.84
C LEU A 31 -4.19 -11.68 9.59
N PRO A 32 -3.12 -12.25 9.00
CA PRO A 32 -1.76 -12.02 9.46
C PRO A 32 -1.43 -10.53 9.60
N GLU A 33 -0.66 -10.18 10.63
CA GLU A 33 -0.31 -8.79 10.98
C GLU A 33 0.27 -8.03 9.78
N GLU A 34 1.11 -8.68 8.98
CA GLU A 34 1.73 -8.10 7.79
C GLU A 34 0.69 -7.55 6.80
N PHE A 35 -0.47 -8.20 6.66
CA PHE A 35 -1.53 -7.78 5.75
C PHE A 35 -2.44 -6.72 6.34
N VAL A 36 -2.63 -6.71 7.67
CA VAL A 36 -3.37 -5.65 8.35
C VAL A 36 -2.59 -4.33 8.29
N ARG A 37 -1.25 -4.40 8.32
CA ARG A 37 -0.35 -3.24 8.22
C ARG A 37 -0.07 -2.78 6.79
N ASP A 38 -0.15 -3.67 5.79
CA ASP A 38 0.16 -3.35 4.40
C ASP A 38 -0.94 -2.47 3.74
N PRO A 39 -0.66 -1.20 3.39
CA PRO A 39 -1.65 -0.32 2.74
C PRO A 39 -2.06 -0.79 1.33
N SER A 40 -1.35 -1.74 0.72
CA SER A 40 -1.69 -2.32 -0.57
C SER A 40 -2.68 -3.49 -0.47
N TYR A 41 -2.94 -3.98 0.75
CA TYR A 41 -3.85 -5.08 0.98
C TYR A 41 -5.32 -4.63 1.05
N TRP A 42 -6.22 -5.60 0.89
CA TRP A 42 -7.67 -5.41 0.86
C TRP A 42 -8.35 -6.33 1.87
N MET A 43 -9.15 -5.74 2.75
CA MET A 43 -9.88 -6.42 3.81
C MET A 43 -11.37 -6.46 3.48
N LYS A 44 -12.08 -7.52 3.89
CA LYS A 44 -13.53 -7.59 3.70
C LYS A 44 -14.21 -6.50 4.52
N ALA A 45 -15.31 -5.95 3.98
CA ALA A 45 -15.99 -4.83 4.62
C ALA A 45 -16.42 -5.11 6.08
N ALA A 46 -16.95 -6.31 6.35
CA ALA A 46 -17.34 -6.73 7.70
C ALA A 46 -16.14 -6.85 8.66
N ASP A 47 -15.01 -7.35 8.17
CA ASP A 47 -13.79 -7.50 8.96
C ASP A 47 -13.19 -6.14 9.30
N MET A 48 -13.22 -5.19 8.36
CA MET A 48 -12.77 -3.81 8.57
C MET A 48 -13.65 -3.08 9.61
N GLU A 49 -14.97 -3.19 9.51
CA GLU A 49 -15.88 -2.63 10.53
C GLU A 49 -15.64 -3.25 11.90
N THR A 50 -15.45 -4.57 11.96
CA THR A 50 -15.15 -5.27 13.23
C THR A 50 -13.83 -4.80 13.82
N PHE A 51 -12.79 -4.65 12.99
CA PHE A 51 -11.50 -4.10 13.39
C PHE A 51 -11.64 -2.69 13.96
N LEU A 52 -12.31 -1.78 13.24
CA LEU A 52 -12.54 -0.41 13.70
C LEU A 52 -13.41 -0.35 14.96
N LEU A 53 -14.34 -1.27 15.15
CA LEU A 53 -15.13 -1.36 16.36
C LEU A 53 -14.27 -1.70 17.58
N GLN A 54 -13.27 -2.58 17.42
CA GLN A 54 -12.32 -2.86 18.50
C GLN A 54 -11.43 -1.66 18.81
N VAL A 55 -11.08 -0.87 17.78
CA VAL A 55 -10.35 0.40 17.97
C VAL A 55 -11.13 1.36 18.87
N LEU A 56 -12.44 1.47 18.66
CA LEU A 56 -13.30 2.28 19.53
C LEU A 56 -13.30 1.78 20.97
N ARG A 57 -13.40 0.46 21.17
CA ARG A 57 -13.43 -0.15 22.51
C ARG A 57 -12.12 0.01 23.29
N LEU A 58 -11.00 0.09 22.60
CA LEU A 58 -9.68 0.33 23.21
C LEU A 58 -9.41 1.82 23.43
N SER A 59 -10.05 2.68 22.63
CA SER A 59 -9.94 4.12 22.77
C SER A 59 -10.66 4.61 24.02
N ARG A 60 -10.02 5.52 24.76
CA ARG A 60 -10.68 6.27 25.84
C ARG A 60 -11.63 7.37 25.33
N ASP A 61 -11.50 7.70 24.04
CA ASP A 61 -12.26 8.73 23.33
C ASP A 61 -13.07 8.03 22.24
N GLU A 62 -14.13 7.33 22.67
CA GLU A 62 -14.89 6.36 21.85
C GLU A 62 -15.55 7.02 20.61
N ASP A 63 -15.94 8.29 20.71
CA ASP A 63 -16.77 8.92 19.67
C ASP A 63 -15.96 9.58 18.55
N LEU A 64 -14.68 9.92 18.79
CA LEU A 64 -13.92 10.82 17.90
C LEU A 64 -12.58 10.27 17.42
N ILE A 65 -12.14 9.10 17.91
CA ILE A 65 -10.81 8.60 17.56
C ILE A 65 -10.64 8.38 16.04
N LEU A 66 -11.62 7.81 15.36
CA LEU A 66 -11.53 7.56 13.91
C LEU A 66 -11.47 8.87 13.12
N GLN A 67 -12.24 9.88 13.56
CA GLN A 67 -12.17 11.21 12.98
C GLN A 67 -10.78 11.83 13.17
N LYS A 68 -10.24 11.74 14.39
CA LYS A 68 -8.90 12.24 14.70
C LYS A 68 -7.82 11.57 13.84
N ILE A 69 -7.88 10.25 13.70
CA ILE A 69 -6.94 9.48 12.86
C ILE A 69 -7.07 9.91 11.39
N GLY A 70 -8.30 10.04 10.86
CA GLY A 70 -8.54 10.54 9.51
C GLY A 70 -8.00 11.95 9.28
N HIS A 71 -8.19 12.86 10.24
CA HIS A 71 -7.61 14.21 10.19
C HIS A 71 -6.07 14.20 10.24
N MET A 72 -5.48 13.20 10.89
CA MET A 72 -4.03 13.04 10.99
C MET A 72 -3.40 12.32 9.80
N ALA A 73 -4.18 11.80 8.84
CA ALA A 73 -3.68 11.09 7.66
C ALA A 73 -2.47 11.77 6.98
N PRO A 74 -2.46 13.11 6.76
CA PRO A 74 -1.31 13.80 6.17
C PRO A 74 -0.01 13.55 6.93
N THR A 75 -0.05 13.43 8.25
CA THR A 75 1.13 13.28 9.12
C THR A 75 1.49 11.82 9.45
N LEU A 76 0.59 10.88 9.18
CA LEU A 76 0.79 9.47 9.50
C LEU A 76 1.63 8.76 8.44
N TYR A 77 1.58 9.18 7.17
CA TYR A 77 2.28 8.53 6.05
C TYR A 77 1.88 7.06 5.87
N SER A 78 0.61 6.75 6.14
CA SER A 78 0.07 5.39 6.22
C SER A 78 -0.70 4.96 4.98
N TRP A 79 -0.86 5.82 3.97
CA TRP A 79 -1.51 5.48 2.70
C TRP A 79 -0.50 5.03 1.63
N GLY A 80 0.79 4.94 1.98
CA GLY A 80 1.86 4.49 1.12
C GLY A 80 2.15 5.51 0.01
N VAL A 81 2.16 5.05 -1.25
CA VAL A 81 2.48 5.90 -2.40
C VAL A 81 1.51 7.09 -2.54
N LEU A 82 0.25 6.92 -2.12
CA LEU A 82 -0.77 7.96 -2.22
C LEU A 82 -0.41 9.22 -1.43
N ASP A 83 0.22 9.09 -0.26
CA ASP A 83 0.69 10.24 0.54
C ASP A 83 1.68 11.11 -0.25
N SER A 84 2.60 10.47 -0.96
CA SER A 84 3.60 11.18 -1.75
C SER A 84 2.95 11.91 -2.93
N VAL A 85 1.99 11.27 -3.60
CA VAL A 85 1.23 11.88 -4.70
C VAL A 85 0.50 13.13 -4.21
N LEU A 86 -0.24 13.03 -3.10
CA LEU A 86 -1.00 14.16 -2.55
C LEU A 86 -0.11 15.34 -2.16
N ARG A 87 1.11 15.10 -1.64
CA ARG A 87 2.09 16.15 -1.32
C ARG A 87 2.72 16.82 -2.53
N MET A 88 2.78 16.12 -3.66
CA MET A 88 3.32 16.65 -4.92
C MET A 88 2.28 17.44 -5.72
N MET A 89 0.99 17.30 -5.40
CA MET A 89 -0.07 18.06 -6.04
C MET A 89 -0.08 19.51 -5.50
N PRO A 90 -0.21 20.53 -6.37
CA PRO A 90 -0.32 21.92 -5.93
C PRO A 90 -1.67 22.21 -5.25
N LYS A 91 -2.72 21.45 -5.61
CA LYS A 91 -4.08 21.52 -5.05
C LYS A 91 -4.65 20.11 -4.93
N PRO A 92 -4.53 19.43 -3.76
CA PRO A 92 -5.02 18.07 -3.56
C PRO A 92 -6.52 17.92 -3.80
N GLN A 93 -7.28 19.01 -3.73
CA GLN A 93 -8.71 19.03 -4.08
C GLN A 93 -8.97 18.66 -5.54
N GLU A 94 -7.97 18.77 -6.43
CA GLU A 94 -8.11 18.36 -7.83
C GLU A 94 -8.35 16.85 -8.00
N ILE A 95 -8.07 16.01 -6.99
CA ILE A 95 -8.43 14.59 -7.06
C ILE A 95 -9.95 14.40 -7.20
N PHE A 96 -10.74 15.36 -6.72
CA PHE A 96 -12.19 15.38 -6.89
C PHE A 96 -12.63 15.83 -8.30
N ALA A 97 -11.69 16.11 -9.21
CA ALA A 97 -11.98 16.12 -10.64
C ALA A 97 -12.41 14.73 -11.13
N GLN A 98 -11.94 13.64 -10.50
CA GLN A 98 -12.39 12.27 -10.72
C GLN A 98 -12.57 11.56 -9.36
N PRO A 99 -13.66 11.88 -8.62
CA PRO A 99 -13.86 11.38 -7.26
C PRO A 99 -13.90 9.85 -7.21
N GLN A 100 -14.48 9.23 -8.24
CA GLN A 100 -14.60 7.78 -8.37
C GLN A 100 -13.24 7.08 -8.33
N ARG A 101 -12.28 7.64 -9.06
CA ARG A 101 -10.90 7.14 -9.13
C ARG A 101 -10.16 7.31 -7.81
N PHE A 102 -10.43 8.40 -7.10
CA PHE A 102 -9.83 8.58 -5.78
C PHE A 102 -10.41 7.58 -4.76
N LEU A 103 -11.73 7.36 -4.80
CA LEU A 103 -12.41 6.38 -3.96
C LEU A 103 -11.98 4.95 -4.25
N SER A 104 -11.59 4.63 -5.49
CA SER A 104 -11.10 3.28 -5.84
C SER A 104 -9.79 2.91 -5.15
N TYR A 105 -9.05 3.86 -4.57
CA TYR A 105 -7.90 3.55 -3.70
C TYR A 105 -8.28 3.01 -2.31
N PHE A 106 -9.54 3.23 -1.91
CA PHE A 106 -10.06 2.84 -0.60
C PHE A 106 -11.14 1.77 -0.68
N ILE A 107 -11.85 1.66 -1.81
CA ILE A 107 -13.06 0.85 -1.97
C ILE A 107 -12.95 0.00 -3.23
N SER A 108 -13.16 -1.31 -3.07
CA SER A 108 -13.12 -2.28 -4.18
C SER A 108 -14.38 -3.18 -4.17
N PRO A 109 -15.04 -3.42 -5.33
CA PRO A 109 -14.74 -2.83 -6.64
C PRO A 109 -14.94 -1.31 -6.65
N GLU A 110 -14.39 -0.64 -7.66
CA GLU A 110 -14.56 0.80 -7.86
C GLU A 110 -16.04 1.16 -7.77
N PRO A 111 -16.45 2.00 -6.81
CA PRO A 111 -17.87 2.23 -6.56
C PRO A 111 -18.45 3.12 -7.68
N PRO A 112 -19.63 2.81 -8.22
CA PRO A 112 -20.31 3.72 -9.14
C PRO A 112 -20.67 5.02 -8.42
N LEU A 113 -20.53 6.15 -9.12
CA LEU A 113 -20.99 7.45 -8.63
C LEU A 113 -22.25 7.88 -9.36
N GLU A 114 -23.23 8.34 -8.59
CA GLU A 114 -24.44 8.98 -9.10
C GLU A 114 -24.48 10.44 -8.68
N SER A 115 -25.29 11.25 -9.36
CA SER A 115 -25.59 12.64 -8.98
C SER A 115 -24.37 13.57 -8.76
N LEU A 116 -23.28 13.37 -9.51
CA LEU A 116 -22.05 14.15 -9.34
C LEU A 116 -22.26 15.64 -9.67
N VAL A 117 -22.18 16.49 -8.65
CA VAL A 117 -22.20 17.95 -8.74
C VAL A 117 -20.83 18.47 -8.35
N LYS A 118 -20.26 19.35 -9.18
CA LYS A 118 -18.99 20.03 -8.92
C LYS A 118 -19.18 21.53 -9.02
N THR A 119 -18.76 22.25 -8.00
CA THR A 119 -18.64 23.71 -8.01
C THR A 119 -17.17 24.10 -7.84
N LYS A 120 -16.90 25.40 -7.70
CA LYS A 120 -15.54 25.88 -7.44
C LYS A 120 -15.06 25.57 -6.02
N ASP A 121 -15.99 25.41 -5.09
CA ASP A 121 -15.77 25.32 -3.66
C ASP A 121 -16.29 24.01 -3.07
N SER A 122 -16.95 23.16 -3.86
CA SER A 122 -17.49 21.90 -3.39
C SER A 122 -17.59 20.81 -4.44
N VAL A 123 -17.67 19.57 -3.95
CA VAL A 123 -18.04 18.38 -4.71
C VAL A 123 -19.09 17.62 -3.92
N ALA A 124 -20.13 17.14 -4.62
CA ALA A 124 -21.15 16.29 -4.03
C ALA A 124 -21.51 15.16 -5.00
N PHE A 125 -21.80 13.97 -4.46
CA PHE A 125 -22.19 12.80 -5.24
C PHE A 125 -22.81 11.74 -4.33
N ASP A 126 -23.50 10.76 -4.93
CA ASP A 126 -24.05 9.61 -4.22
C ASP A 126 -23.13 8.40 -4.42
N LEU A 127 -22.86 7.67 -3.34
CA LEU A 127 -22.01 6.48 -3.29
C LEU A 127 -22.81 5.29 -2.72
N PRO A 128 -22.71 4.07 -3.29
CA PRO A 128 -23.39 2.88 -2.75
C PRO A 128 -22.68 2.32 -1.50
N VAL A 129 -22.25 3.21 -0.59
CA VAL A 129 -21.64 2.91 0.69
C VAL A 129 -22.41 3.74 1.71
N SER A 130 -23.41 3.09 2.31
CA SER A 130 -24.28 3.71 3.29
C SER A 130 -23.58 3.86 4.64
N THR A 131 -23.76 5.01 5.28
CA THR A 131 -23.35 5.22 6.69
C THR A 131 -24.06 4.30 7.68
N GLU A 132 -25.21 3.70 7.31
CA GLU A 132 -25.90 2.72 8.17
C GLU A 132 -25.21 1.36 8.15
N LEU A 133 -24.69 0.96 6.98
CA LEU A 133 -24.03 -0.34 6.79
C LEU A 133 -22.56 -0.31 7.22
N TYR A 134 -21.88 0.82 6.99
CA TYR A 134 -20.44 0.98 7.24
C TYR A 134 -20.13 2.27 8.03
N PRO A 135 -20.68 2.43 9.24
CA PRO A 135 -20.59 3.67 10.00
C PRO A 135 -19.15 4.05 10.36
N LEU A 136 -18.29 3.08 10.69
CA LEU A 136 -16.94 3.36 11.17
C LEU A 136 -15.99 3.68 10.02
N VAL A 137 -16.10 2.94 8.91
CA VAL A 137 -15.34 3.22 7.70
C VAL A 137 -15.72 4.59 7.13
N THR A 138 -17.02 4.90 7.04
CA THR A 138 -17.47 6.20 6.53
C THR A 138 -17.05 7.35 7.45
N ALA A 139 -17.07 7.17 8.78
CA ALA A 139 -16.56 8.16 9.73
C ALA A 139 -15.06 8.46 9.52
N TYR A 140 -14.24 7.42 9.33
CA TYR A 140 -12.82 7.57 9.00
C TYR A 140 -12.63 8.27 7.65
N LEU A 141 -13.29 7.77 6.58
CA LEU A 141 -13.12 8.30 5.23
C LEU A 141 -13.57 9.76 5.11
N ARG A 142 -14.67 10.13 5.78
CA ARG A 142 -15.12 11.52 5.90
C ARG A 142 -13.99 12.40 6.42
N ALA A 143 -13.40 12.05 7.56
CA ALA A 143 -12.33 12.83 8.17
C ALA A 143 -11.04 12.82 7.35
N ALA A 144 -10.71 11.69 6.74
CA ALA A 144 -9.61 11.57 5.79
C ALA A 144 -9.77 12.51 4.59
N PHE A 145 -10.99 12.69 4.09
CA PHE A 145 -11.25 13.58 2.95
C PHE A 145 -11.26 15.05 3.37
N GLU A 146 -11.70 15.36 4.58
CA GLU A 146 -11.56 16.69 5.18
C GLU A 146 -10.09 17.12 5.29
N SER A 147 -9.16 16.18 5.47
CA SER A 147 -7.74 16.46 5.63
C SER A 147 -6.94 16.60 4.34
N LEU A 148 -7.53 16.35 3.18
CA LEU A 148 -6.85 16.47 1.89
C LEU A 148 -6.22 17.85 1.63
N PRO A 149 -6.88 18.99 1.92
CA PRO A 149 -6.24 20.30 1.79
C PRO A 149 -4.97 20.48 2.64
N VAL A 150 -4.87 19.77 3.78
CA VAL A 150 -3.75 19.90 4.72
C VAL A 150 -2.44 19.40 4.11
N TYR A 151 -2.50 18.49 3.11
CA TYR A 151 -1.31 18.04 2.38
C TYR A 151 -0.54 19.17 1.68
N VAL A 152 -1.20 20.31 1.40
CA VAL A 152 -0.58 21.53 0.84
C VAL A 152 -0.64 22.74 1.78
N GLY A 153 -0.85 22.50 3.07
CA GLY A 153 -0.86 23.54 4.10
C GLY A 153 -2.12 24.40 4.12
N GLN A 154 -3.22 23.93 3.53
CA GLN A 154 -4.53 24.58 3.64
C GLN A 154 -5.33 24.05 4.84
N PRO A 155 -6.32 24.81 5.35
CA PRO A 155 -7.17 24.35 6.44
C PRO A 155 -8.06 23.17 6.01
N LEU A 156 -8.55 22.41 6.99
CA LEU A 156 -9.50 21.31 6.76
C LEU A 156 -10.69 21.77 5.92
N ALA A 157 -11.12 20.90 5.01
CA ALA A 157 -12.41 21.00 4.35
C ALA A 157 -13.54 20.59 5.32
N GLN A 158 -14.78 20.89 4.93
CA GLN A 158 -15.99 20.48 5.64
C GLN A 158 -16.66 19.37 4.86
N CYS A 159 -16.87 18.20 5.48
CA CYS A 159 -17.49 17.07 4.83
C CYS A 159 -18.78 16.65 5.52
N THR A 160 -19.81 16.36 4.74
CA THR A 160 -21.02 15.70 5.21
C THR A 160 -21.18 14.39 4.46
N TRP A 161 -21.41 13.31 5.20
CA TRP A 161 -21.76 12.02 4.63
C TRP A 161 -23.03 11.55 5.32
N ASN A 162 -24.15 11.60 4.59
CA ASN A 162 -25.47 11.25 5.10
C ASN A 162 -26.02 10.09 4.27
N ASP A 163 -26.10 8.91 4.88
CA ASP A 163 -26.46 7.67 4.20
C ASP A 163 -25.55 7.42 2.99
N ILE A 164 -26.05 7.59 1.76
CA ILE A 164 -25.29 7.44 0.52
C ILE A 164 -24.76 8.76 -0.04
N HIS A 165 -25.25 9.90 0.46
CA HIS A 165 -24.92 11.22 -0.08
C HIS A 165 -23.65 11.77 0.57
N PHE A 166 -22.64 12.02 -0.27
CA PHE A 166 -21.38 12.64 0.11
C PHE A 166 -21.32 14.09 -0.39
N SER A 167 -20.90 15.01 0.48
CA SER A 167 -20.55 16.37 0.09
C SER A 167 -19.29 16.85 0.80
N LEU A 168 -18.45 17.60 0.09
CA LEU A 168 -17.21 18.18 0.60
C LEU A 168 -17.11 19.63 0.14
N HIS A 169 -16.87 20.54 1.07
CA HIS A 169 -16.74 21.98 0.85
C HIS A 169 -15.38 22.47 1.35
N TRP A 170 -14.74 23.37 0.64
CA TRP A 170 -13.44 23.93 1.03
C TRP A 170 -13.43 25.46 1.00
N ALA A 171 -12.61 26.07 1.86
CA ALA A 171 -12.62 27.51 2.10
C ALA A 171 -12.03 28.36 0.95
N SER A 172 -11.19 27.78 0.09
CA SER A 172 -10.48 28.50 -0.97
C SER A 172 -10.98 28.10 -2.36
N GLU A 173 -11.45 29.06 -3.16
CA GLU A 173 -11.95 28.79 -4.52
C GLU A 173 -10.97 27.98 -5.38
N GLN A 174 -11.51 26.99 -6.10
CA GLN A 174 -10.83 26.41 -7.26
C GLN A 174 -10.79 27.45 -8.39
N ALA A 175 -9.74 28.27 -8.42
CA ALA A 175 -9.21 28.70 -9.70
C ALA A 175 -8.59 27.45 -10.35
N THR A 176 -9.31 26.85 -11.30
CA THR A 176 -8.75 25.80 -12.16
C THR A 176 -7.47 26.34 -12.78
N MET A 177 -6.41 25.54 -12.84
CA MET A 177 -5.11 25.94 -13.41
C MET A 177 -5.16 26.38 -14.91
N PHE A 178 -6.36 26.42 -15.52
CA PHE A 178 -6.57 26.51 -16.97
C PHE A 178 -7.19 27.82 -17.47
N GLN A 179 -7.22 28.89 -16.67
CA GLN A 179 -7.45 30.23 -17.22
C GLN A 179 -6.26 31.15 -16.93
N GLU A 180 -5.46 31.32 -18.00
CA GLU A 180 -4.47 32.35 -18.32
C GLU A 180 -3.14 32.40 -17.52
N ASP A 181 -2.12 31.68 -18.04
CA ASP A 181 -0.76 32.22 -18.24
C ASP A 181 -0.06 31.46 -19.41
N PRO A 182 0.71 32.11 -20.31
CA PRO A 182 0.98 31.62 -21.65
C PRO A 182 2.20 30.69 -21.69
N GLY A 183 2.05 29.48 -22.25
CA GLY A 183 3.23 28.66 -22.61
C GLY A 183 3.08 27.14 -22.64
N HIS A 184 1.91 26.60 -22.97
CA HIS A 184 1.75 25.15 -23.16
C HIS A 184 1.22 24.83 -24.56
N GLN A 185 2.00 24.06 -25.32
CA GLN A 185 1.64 23.54 -26.63
C GLN A 185 2.22 22.13 -26.81
N ILE A 186 1.56 21.06 -26.32
CA ILE A 186 1.72 19.71 -26.89
C ILE A 186 0.37 18.98 -26.90
N SER A 187 0.22 18.05 -27.85
CA SER A 187 -1.06 17.54 -28.33
C SER A 187 -1.66 16.39 -27.49
N PRO A 188 -3.00 16.29 -27.46
CA PRO A 188 -3.74 15.49 -26.47
C PRO A 188 -3.68 13.96 -26.66
N GLU A 189 -3.13 13.47 -27.76
CA GLU A 189 -3.16 12.03 -28.10
C GLU A 189 -2.11 11.21 -27.33
N LEU A 190 -0.94 11.79 -27.05
CA LEU A 190 0.12 11.16 -26.25
C LEU A 190 -0.22 11.09 -24.75
N LEU A 191 -0.97 12.07 -24.23
CA LEU A 191 -1.48 12.10 -22.86
C LEU A 191 -2.42 10.93 -22.56
N ARG A 192 -3.24 10.54 -23.54
CA ARG A 192 -4.18 9.42 -23.37
C ARG A 192 -3.49 8.06 -23.34
N SER A 193 -2.37 7.88 -24.06
CA SER A 193 -1.68 6.58 -24.08
C SER A 193 -0.91 6.29 -22.80
N VAL A 194 -0.32 7.31 -22.17
CA VAL A 194 0.50 7.14 -20.95
C VAL A 194 -0.37 6.95 -19.70
N VAL A 195 -1.48 7.69 -19.59
CA VAL A 195 -2.47 7.48 -18.52
C VAL A 195 -3.07 6.08 -18.64
N ALA A 196 -3.36 5.62 -19.86
CA ALA A 196 -3.84 4.26 -20.10
C ALA A 196 -2.81 3.17 -19.72
N GLU A 197 -1.50 3.41 -19.90
CA GLU A 197 -0.45 2.45 -19.50
C GLU A 197 -0.22 2.42 -17.98
N LEU A 198 -0.30 3.55 -17.29
CA LEU A 198 -0.15 3.61 -15.84
C LEU A 198 -1.35 2.97 -15.13
N GLU A 199 -2.55 3.23 -15.64
CA GLU A 199 -3.78 2.54 -15.23
C GLU A 199 -3.69 1.04 -15.50
N LYS A 200 -3.13 0.63 -16.64
CA LYS A 200 -2.89 -0.79 -16.94
C LYS A 200 -1.96 -1.42 -15.92
N HIS A 201 -0.89 -0.75 -15.51
CA HIS A 201 0.06 -1.31 -14.53
C HIS A 201 -0.49 -1.38 -13.10
N GLN A 202 -1.27 -0.38 -12.69
CA GLN A 202 -1.93 -0.40 -11.39
C GLN A 202 -3.04 -1.47 -11.35
N LYS A 203 -3.78 -1.62 -12.45
CA LYS A 203 -4.77 -2.67 -12.64
C LYS A 203 -4.14 -4.07 -12.71
N ASP A 204 -2.96 -4.22 -13.33
CA ASP A 204 -2.20 -5.48 -13.35
C ASP A 204 -1.69 -5.84 -11.95
N LEU A 205 -1.28 -4.87 -11.14
CA LEU A 205 -0.88 -5.10 -9.74
C LEU A 205 -2.07 -5.49 -8.88
N GLU A 206 -3.21 -4.80 -9.03
CA GLU A 206 -4.45 -5.15 -8.35
C GLU A 206 -4.97 -6.52 -8.79
N GLN A 207 -4.85 -6.84 -10.08
CA GLN A 207 -5.21 -8.16 -10.61
C GLN A 207 -4.30 -9.25 -10.06
N LYS A 208 -2.99 -9.04 -10.04
CA LYS A 208 -2.05 -9.98 -9.42
C LYS A 208 -2.30 -10.15 -7.93
N ASN A 209 -2.64 -9.09 -7.20
CA ASN A 209 -3.02 -9.21 -5.79
C ASN A 209 -4.34 -9.98 -5.61
N ARG A 210 -5.32 -9.78 -6.51
CA ARG A 210 -6.54 -10.60 -6.52
C ARG A 210 -6.24 -12.07 -6.80
N ASP A 211 -5.41 -12.36 -7.78
CA ASP A 211 -5.04 -13.73 -8.15
C ASP A 211 -4.27 -14.39 -7.00
N LEU A 212 -3.37 -13.66 -6.32
CA LEU A 212 -2.68 -14.12 -5.11
C LEU A 212 -3.65 -14.36 -3.95
N GLN A 213 -4.64 -13.51 -3.74
CA GLN A 213 -5.67 -13.73 -2.72
C GLN A 213 -6.50 -14.98 -3.01
N GLN A 214 -6.93 -15.18 -4.26
CA GLN A 214 -7.66 -16.38 -4.67
C GLN A 214 -6.81 -17.64 -4.49
N HIS A 215 -5.52 -17.57 -4.84
CA HIS A 215 -4.59 -18.68 -4.61
C HIS A 215 -4.36 -18.96 -3.12
N ASN A 216 -4.26 -17.93 -2.27
CA ASN A 216 -4.16 -18.12 -0.82
C ASN A 216 -5.42 -18.73 -0.21
N GLU A 217 -6.62 -18.30 -0.64
CA GLU A 217 -7.89 -18.92 -0.21
C GLU A 217 -7.99 -20.39 -0.67
N GLN A 218 -7.53 -20.69 -1.90
CA GLN A 218 -7.43 -22.07 -2.40
C GLN A 218 -6.42 -22.90 -1.61
N LEU A 219 -5.26 -22.36 -1.26
CA LEU A 219 -4.26 -23.04 -0.45
C LEU A 219 -4.80 -23.35 0.94
N LEU A 220 -5.44 -22.37 1.60
CA LEU A 220 -6.07 -22.58 2.91
C LEU A 220 -7.16 -23.65 2.87
N SER A 221 -8.02 -23.64 1.84
CA SER A 221 -9.05 -24.68 1.69
C SER A 221 -8.46 -26.06 1.41
N THR A 222 -7.37 -26.13 0.63
CA THR A 222 -6.67 -27.38 0.32
C THR A 222 -5.94 -27.93 1.53
N GLN A 223 -5.29 -27.07 2.32
CA GLN A 223 -4.63 -27.42 3.58
C GLN A 223 -5.64 -27.95 4.60
N LYS A 224 -6.79 -27.28 4.75
CA LYS A 224 -7.89 -27.75 5.60
C LYS A 224 -8.44 -29.10 5.14
N ASN A 225 -8.54 -29.33 3.83
CA ASN A 225 -8.96 -30.63 3.28
C ASN A 225 -7.91 -31.73 3.51
N LEU A 226 -6.61 -31.40 3.45
CA LEU A 226 -5.53 -32.32 3.77
C LEU A 226 -5.51 -32.67 5.26
N GLU A 227 -5.65 -31.68 6.15
CA GLU A 227 -5.74 -31.90 7.60
C GLU A 227 -6.94 -32.78 7.96
N ASN A 228 -8.10 -32.55 7.34
CA ASN A 228 -9.28 -33.39 7.51
C ASN A 228 -9.07 -34.83 7.00
N ARG A 229 -8.27 -35.03 5.94
CA ARG A 229 -7.91 -36.37 5.43
C ARG A 229 -6.90 -37.08 6.33
N VAL A 230 -5.92 -36.36 6.87
CA VAL A 230 -4.92 -36.89 7.81
C VAL A 230 -5.58 -37.26 9.14
N HIS A 231 -6.48 -36.41 9.67
CA HIS A 231 -7.29 -36.75 10.86
C HIS A 231 -8.31 -37.87 10.60
N GLY A 232 -8.82 -37.99 9.37
CA GLY A 232 -9.69 -39.09 8.94
C GLY A 232 -8.94 -40.43 8.83
N GLN A 233 -7.67 -40.43 8.41
CA GLN A 233 -6.83 -41.63 8.30
C GLN A 233 -6.21 -42.05 9.65
N ALA A 234 -5.90 -41.11 10.54
CA ALA A 234 -5.38 -41.40 11.88
C ALA A 234 -6.40 -42.11 12.81
N ARG A 235 -7.68 -42.21 12.42
CA ARG A 235 -8.72 -42.97 13.13
C ARG A 235 -8.94 -44.39 12.60
N SER A 236 -8.25 -44.83 11.54
CA SER A 236 -8.41 -46.19 10.99
C SER A 236 -7.19 -47.11 11.16
N GLU A 237 -6.05 -46.60 11.62
CA GLU A 237 -4.84 -47.42 11.79
C GLU A 237 -4.12 -47.11 13.11
N THR A 238 -4.65 -47.64 14.22
CA THR A 238 -3.87 -47.83 15.44
C THR A 238 -3.98 -49.28 15.90
N SER A 239 -3.22 -50.14 15.24
CA SER A 239 -2.72 -51.41 15.79
C SER A 239 -1.34 -51.68 15.19
N SER A 240 -0.26 -51.31 15.89
CA SER A 240 0.98 -52.11 16.07
C SER A 240 2.18 -51.23 16.45
N GLU A 241 2.99 -51.77 17.34
CA GLU A 241 4.13 -51.22 18.08
C GLU A 241 5.34 -50.78 17.22
N ALA A 242 6.13 -49.82 17.72
CA ALA A 242 7.54 -50.06 18.13
C ALA A 242 8.35 -48.75 18.39
N THR A 243 8.71 -48.57 19.67
CA THR A 243 10.05 -48.27 20.25
C THR A 243 10.93 -47.08 19.76
N LEU A 244 11.23 -46.19 20.72
CA LEU A 244 12.33 -45.19 20.76
C LEU A 244 13.71 -45.85 20.94
N PRO A 245 14.84 -45.11 20.73
CA PRO A 245 15.55 -44.53 21.89
C PRO A 245 16.19 -43.13 21.70
N GLN A 246 16.40 -42.46 22.85
CA GLN A 246 17.03 -41.16 23.10
C GLN A 246 18.58 -41.20 23.19
N GLU A 247 19.16 -39.99 23.26
CA GLU A 247 20.51 -39.56 23.72
C GLU A 247 21.59 -39.47 22.62
N ILE A 248 22.33 -38.35 22.47
CA ILE A 248 23.37 -37.84 23.39
C ILE A 248 23.50 -36.30 23.34
N SER A 249 23.74 -35.70 24.51
CA SER A 249 24.06 -34.29 24.76
C SER A 249 25.55 -33.94 24.60
N ALA A 250 25.79 -32.64 24.43
CA ALA A 250 26.97 -31.85 24.87
C ALA A 250 28.28 -31.95 24.07
N VAL A 251 28.68 -30.83 23.44
CA VAL A 251 29.90 -30.04 23.77
C VAL A 251 29.70 -28.62 23.22
N PHE A 252 29.52 -27.63 24.12
CA PHE A 252 29.64 -26.20 23.82
C PHE A 252 30.53 -25.60 24.93
N ASP A 253 31.78 -25.26 24.60
CA ASP A 253 32.50 -24.13 25.19
C ASP A 253 33.67 -23.70 24.29
N GLN A 254 33.80 -22.38 24.06
CA GLN A 254 34.54 -21.65 23.00
C GLN A 254 36.07 -21.47 23.30
N PRO A 255 36.90 -20.61 22.62
CA PRO A 255 36.77 -19.82 21.37
C PRO A 255 38.01 -19.85 20.42
N VAL A 256 37.80 -19.69 19.11
CA VAL A 256 38.79 -19.05 18.21
C VAL A 256 38.08 -18.03 17.34
N HIS A 257 37.89 -16.82 17.89
CA HIS A 257 37.62 -15.64 17.09
C HIS A 257 38.89 -15.21 16.36
N ARG A 258 38.85 -15.21 15.02
CA ARG A 258 39.36 -14.14 14.12
C ARG A 258 39.53 -14.70 12.72
N LEU A 259 38.58 -14.47 11.81
CA LEU A 259 38.83 -13.92 10.46
C LEU A 259 37.61 -13.85 9.51
N GLU A 260 36.43 -14.40 9.83
CA GLU A 260 35.36 -14.52 8.81
C GLU A 260 34.22 -13.49 8.87
N PHE A 261 34.19 -12.61 9.88
CA PHE A 261 33.06 -11.69 10.11
C PHE A 261 32.94 -10.50 9.15
N ILE A 262 33.77 -10.40 8.11
CA ILE A 262 33.80 -9.22 7.20
C ILE A 262 33.02 -9.48 5.89
N HIS A 263 32.78 -10.73 5.49
CA HIS A 263 32.13 -11.03 4.20
C HIS A 263 30.60 -11.10 4.25
N GLU A 264 30.02 -11.63 5.32
CA GLU A 264 28.57 -11.81 5.42
C GLU A 264 27.83 -10.47 5.56
N SER A 265 28.40 -9.53 6.33
CA SER A 265 27.89 -8.15 6.42
C SER A 265 27.97 -7.40 5.08
N SER A 266 28.94 -7.76 4.23
CA SER A 266 29.16 -7.11 2.93
C SER A 266 28.11 -7.55 1.91
N ILE A 267 27.70 -8.82 1.94
CA ILE A 267 26.66 -9.36 1.05
C ILE A 267 25.28 -8.83 1.46
N GLU A 268 24.96 -8.79 2.75
CA GLU A 268 23.67 -8.24 3.21
C GLU A 268 23.61 -6.72 3.01
N SER A 269 24.73 -6.01 3.22
CA SER A 269 24.83 -4.58 2.88
C SER A 269 24.67 -4.35 1.37
N LEU A 270 25.24 -5.21 0.53
CA LEU A 270 25.09 -5.13 -0.93
C LEU A 270 23.64 -5.40 -1.36
N ARG A 271 22.96 -6.38 -0.74
CA ARG A 271 21.53 -6.65 -0.97
C ARG A 271 20.68 -5.45 -0.59
N GLN A 272 20.93 -4.86 0.58
CA GLN A 272 20.23 -3.68 1.05
C GLN A 272 20.50 -2.46 0.14
N ASN A 273 21.72 -2.30 -0.36
CA ASN A 273 22.09 -1.23 -1.29
C ASN A 273 21.46 -1.44 -2.69
N LEU A 274 21.32 -2.68 -3.16
CA LEU A 274 20.59 -3.01 -4.39
C LEU A 274 19.09 -2.72 -4.24
N SER A 275 18.48 -3.06 -3.11
CA SER A 275 17.08 -2.68 -2.83
C SER A 275 16.89 -1.16 -2.82
N LYS A 276 17.81 -0.41 -2.20
CA LYS A 276 17.79 1.06 -2.21
C LYS A 276 17.97 1.64 -3.62
N LEU A 277 18.86 1.06 -4.44
CA LEU A 277 19.07 1.45 -5.83
C LEU A 277 17.81 1.23 -6.69
N THR A 278 17.13 0.10 -6.50
CA THR A 278 15.84 -0.19 -7.14
C THR A 278 14.80 0.84 -6.76
N ASP A 279 14.70 1.15 -5.47
CA ASP A 279 13.80 2.18 -4.95
C ASP A 279 14.08 3.56 -5.55
N TYR A 280 15.35 3.97 -5.61
CA TYR A 280 15.75 5.24 -6.21
C TYR A 280 15.47 5.28 -7.71
N MET A 281 15.64 4.17 -8.44
CA MET A 281 15.33 4.12 -9.87
C MET A 281 13.82 4.20 -10.13
N VAL A 282 13.00 3.51 -9.35
CA VAL A 282 11.54 3.60 -9.44
C VAL A 282 11.08 5.03 -9.13
N ARG A 283 11.62 5.66 -8.08
CA ARG A 283 11.35 7.06 -7.76
C ARG A 283 11.80 8.00 -8.88
N ALA A 284 12.98 7.78 -9.47
CA ALA A 284 13.47 8.58 -10.60
C ALA A 284 12.59 8.42 -11.84
N GLN A 285 12.11 7.20 -12.14
CA GLN A 285 11.15 6.95 -13.22
C GLN A 285 9.81 7.61 -12.96
N GLN A 286 9.29 7.56 -11.73
CA GLN A 286 8.06 8.24 -11.33
C GLN A 286 8.21 9.76 -11.42
N LEU A 287 9.34 10.31 -10.96
CA LEU A 287 9.64 11.75 -11.01
C LEU A 287 9.79 12.25 -12.44
N ILE A 288 10.47 11.47 -13.31
CA ILE A 288 10.55 11.77 -14.74
C ILE A 288 9.17 11.62 -15.40
N THR A 289 8.38 10.62 -15.02
CA THR A 289 6.99 10.45 -15.50
C THR A 289 6.09 11.60 -15.05
N LEU A 290 6.31 12.17 -13.87
CA LEU A 290 5.62 13.37 -13.39
C LEU A 290 6.08 14.63 -14.12
N ILE A 291 7.40 14.79 -14.35
CA ILE A 291 7.96 15.91 -15.13
C ILE A 291 7.50 15.85 -16.61
N VAL A 292 7.32 14.65 -17.15
CA VAL A 292 6.86 14.40 -18.53
C VAL A 292 5.33 14.44 -18.62
N GLY A 293 4.60 13.96 -17.62
CA GLY A 293 3.14 13.99 -17.52
C GLY A 293 2.57 15.38 -17.21
N GLN A 294 3.41 16.32 -16.76
CA GLN A 294 3.11 17.75 -16.63
C GLN A 294 3.42 18.56 -17.91
N ASP A 295 3.75 17.88 -19.01
CA ASP A 295 4.03 18.44 -20.34
C ASP A 295 5.07 19.58 -20.36
N ARG A 296 6.12 19.47 -19.52
CA ARG A 296 7.25 20.41 -19.51
C ARG A 296 8.59 19.69 -19.60
N MET A 297 8.82 18.95 -20.69
CA MET A 297 10.18 18.57 -21.11
C MET A 297 10.95 19.82 -21.60
N LYS A 298 11.52 20.59 -20.67
CA LYS A 298 12.45 21.68 -21.03
C LYS A 298 13.63 21.11 -21.86
N PRO A 299 14.22 21.87 -22.80
CA PRO A 299 15.34 21.39 -23.64
C PRO A 299 16.52 20.80 -22.85
N GLY A 300 16.81 21.35 -21.66
CA GLY A 300 17.84 20.83 -20.76
C GLY A 300 17.53 19.45 -20.17
N VAL A 301 16.26 19.11 -19.96
CA VAL A 301 15.83 17.79 -19.46
C VAL A 301 15.93 16.74 -20.57
N LYS A 302 15.52 17.09 -21.81
CA LYS A 302 15.73 16.23 -22.99
C LYS A 302 17.19 15.94 -23.24
N GLU A 303 18.06 16.95 -23.16
CA GLU A 303 19.49 16.76 -23.36
C GLU A 303 20.14 15.95 -22.21
N ALA A 304 19.70 16.12 -20.96
CA ALA A 304 20.13 15.27 -19.85
C ALA A 304 19.69 13.81 -20.02
N MET A 305 18.44 13.57 -20.43
CA MET A 305 17.93 12.21 -20.71
C MET A 305 18.67 11.55 -21.88
N ARG A 306 19.01 12.33 -22.92
CA ARG A 306 19.82 11.86 -24.06
C ARG A 306 21.27 11.56 -23.67
N ARG A 307 21.89 12.40 -22.85
CA ARG A 307 23.28 12.20 -22.37
C ARG A 307 23.43 11.00 -21.43
N THR A 308 22.35 10.61 -20.77
CA THR A 308 22.32 9.48 -19.82
C THR A 308 21.76 8.21 -20.46
N ASP A 309 21.48 8.21 -21.77
CA ASP A 309 20.79 7.13 -22.50
C ASP A 309 19.59 6.57 -21.71
N TRP A 310 18.72 7.48 -21.27
CA TRP A 310 17.68 7.17 -20.29
C TRP A 310 16.77 6.02 -20.69
N GLU A 311 16.41 5.89 -21.96
CA GLU A 311 15.59 4.76 -22.44
C GLU A 311 16.29 3.41 -22.28
N ARG A 312 17.60 3.38 -22.49
CA ARG A 312 18.40 2.16 -22.25
C ARG A 312 18.48 1.86 -20.77
N VAL A 313 18.73 2.86 -19.92
CA VAL A 313 18.78 2.70 -18.46
C VAL A 313 17.43 2.24 -17.91
N LYS A 314 16.33 2.86 -18.34
CA LYS A 314 14.96 2.50 -17.97
C LYS A 314 14.63 1.04 -18.28
N ASN A 315 15.02 0.57 -19.46
CA ASN A 315 14.67 -0.77 -19.94
C ASN A 315 15.64 -1.86 -19.46
N GLN A 316 16.93 -1.54 -19.29
CA GLN A 316 17.95 -2.53 -18.90
C GLN A 316 18.12 -2.64 -17.38
N PHE A 317 17.87 -1.56 -16.62
CA PHE A 317 18.08 -1.56 -15.17
C PHE A 317 17.30 -2.66 -14.43
N PRO A 318 15.99 -2.89 -14.69
CA PRO A 318 15.27 -3.98 -14.01
C PRO A 318 15.86 -5.35 -14.28
N ALA A 319 16.31 -5.61 -15.52
CA ALA A 319 16.93 -6.86 -15.91
C ALA A 319 18.30 -7.05 -15.25
N THR A 320 19.13 -6.01 -15.22
CA THR A 320 20.47 -6.05 -14.61
C THR A 320 20.41 -6.21 -13.09
N VAL A 321 19.43 -5.60 -12.41
CA VAL A 321 19.23 -5.78 -10.97
C VAL A 321 18.78 -7.20 -10.65
N GLU A 322 17.85 -7.76 -11.41
CA GLU A 322 17.37 -9.12 -11.19
C GLU A 322 18.48 -10.15 -11.48
N GLU A 323 19.29 -9.93 -12.53
CA GLU A 323 20.48 -10.75 -12.79
C GLU A 323 21.51 -10.65 -11.64
N SER A 324 21.73 -9.45 -11.10
CA SER A 324 22.62 -9.24 -9.94
C SER A 324 22.09 -9.93 -8.68
N ARG A 325 20.76 -9.92 -8.46
CA ARG A 325 20.10 -10.60 -7.35
C ARG A 325 20.24 -12.12 -7.46
N GLN A 326 20.09 -12.66 -8.67
CA GLN A 326 20.25 -14.09 -8.95
C GLN A 326 21.70 -14.55 -8.81
N ILE A 327 22.68 -13.72 -9.20
CA ILE A 327 24.10 -14.01 -8.97
C ILE A 327 24.38 -14.03 -7.46
N LEU A 328 23.87 -13.06 -6.69
CA LEU A 328 24.03 -13.01 -5.24
C LEU A 328 23.40 -14.21 -4.51
N GLU A 329 22.21 -14.63 -4.92
CA GLU A 329 21.55 -15.84 -4.42
C GLU A 329 22.36 -17.11 -4.73
N LYS A 330 22.90 -17.22 -5.95
CA LYS A 330 23.76 -18.35 -6.35
C LYS A 330 25.07 -18.37 -5.57
N THR A 331 25.71 -17.21 -5.39
CA THR A 331 26.95 -17.10 -4.60
C THR A 331 26.70 -17.42 -3.13
N LYS A 332 25.56 -17.02 -2.56
CA LYS A 332 25.19 -17.40 -1.19
C LYS A 332 25.02 -18.91 -1.03
N LYS A 333 24.25 -19.55 -1.92
CA LYS A 333 24.05 -21.01 -1.90
C LYS A 333 25.34 -21.80 -2.11
N GLN A 334 26.21 -21.36 -3.03
CA GLN A 334 27.52 -22.00 -3.24
C GLN A 334 28.45 -21.85 -2.03
N ASN A 335 28.35 -20.75 -1.28
CA ASN A 335 29.11 -20.56 -0.05
C ASN A 335 28.58 -21.47 1.07
N GLU A 336 27.26 -21.63 1.20
CA GLU A 336 26.63 -22.53 2.16
C GLU A 336 26.94 -24.01 1.87
N GLU A 337 27.01 -24.40 0.60
CA GLU A 337 27.40 -25.76 0.18
C GLU A 337 28.89 -26.05 0.38
N SER A 338 29.76 -25.04 0.28
CA SER A 338 31.21 -25.18 0.49
C SER A 338 31.62 -25.28 1.97
N ILE A 339 30.70 -24.98 2.90
CA ILE A 339 30.90 -25.12 4.36
C ILE A 339 30.53 -26.55 4.84
N HIS A 340 29.87 -27.36 3.99
CA HIS A 340 29.42 -28.72 4.30
C HIS A 340 30.21 -29.84 3.63
N VAL A 341 31.37 -29.53 3.02
CA VAL A 341 32.38 -30.49 2.54
C VAL A 341 33.64 -30.32 3.38
#